data_AF-A0A834MYG3-F1
#
_entry.id   AF-A0A834MYG3-F1
#
_cell.length_a   1.000
_cell.length_b   1.000
_cell.length_c   1.000
_cell.angle_alpha   90.00
_cell.angle_beta   90.00
_cell.angle_gamma   90.00
#
_symmetry.space_group_name_H-M   'P 1'
#
loop_
_entity.id
_entity.type
_entity.pdbx_description
1 polymer ?
#
loop_
_entity_poly.entity_id
_entity_poly.type
_entity_poly.pdbx_seq_one_letter_code
_entity_poly.pdbx_strand_id
1 'polypeptide(L)' 'MPPAQCSPGFLDEVPPKVQKICAALSTIYQIQSAMESYVDDKVLQENNPLPGSGVKRQDVDHVFLRFGRRR' A
#
# COMPACT_ATOMS: atom_id res chain seq x y z
N MET A 1 -1.67 -3.91 -19.45
CA MET A 1 -2.50 -3.67 -20.65
C MET A 1 -2.92 -5.03 -21.19
N PRO A 2 -4.23 -5.28 -21.41
CA PRO A 2 -4.70 -6.58 -21.85
C PRO A 2 -4.23 -6.91 -23.28
N PRO A 3 -4.22 -8.21 -23.66
CA PRO A 3 -3.88 -8.63 -25.02
C PRO A 3 -4.77 -7.97 -26.07
N ALA A 4 -4.25 -7.72 -27.29
CA ALA A 4 -5.02 -7.14 -28.40
C ALA A 4 -6.29 -7.93 -28.74
N GLN A 5 -6.27 -9.24 -28.49
CA GLN A 5 -7.40 -10.17 -28.68
C GLN A 5 -8.56 -9.92 -27.71
N CYS A 6 -8.31 -9.15 -26.64
CA CYS A 6 -9.32 -8.78 -25.65
C CYS A 6 -9.86 -7.36 -25.88
N SER A 7 -9.58 -6.75 -27.03
CA SER A 7 -10.15 -5.45 -27.41
C SER A 7 -11.62 -5.61 -27.79
N PRO A 8 -12.49 -4.65 -27.43
CA PRO A 8 -13.95 -4.80 -27.58
C PRO A 8 -14.40 -5.01 -29.03
N GLY A 9 -13.64 -4.54 -30.02
CA GLY A 9 -13.94 -4.78 -31.44
C GLY A 9 -13.59 -6.19 -31.94
N PHE A 10 -12.75 -6.93 -31.21
CA PHE A 10 -12.34 -8.28 -31.59
C PHE A 10 -13.01 -9.37 -30.74
N LEU A 11 -13.55 -9.01 -29.56
CA LEU A 11 -14.13 -9.96 -28.60
C LEU A 11 -15.27 -10.81 -29.19
N ASP A 12 -16.08 -10.26 -30.09
CA ASP A 12 -17.19 -10.97 -30.74
C ASP A 12 -16.73 -11.93 -31.84
N GLU A 13 -15.52 -11.77 -32.38
CA GLU A 13 -14.94 -12.64 -33.42
C GLU A 13 -14.12 -13.81 -32.83
N VAL A 14 -13.70 -13.70 -31.57
CA VAL A 14 -12.88 -14.75 -30.91
C VAL A 14 -13.77 -15.87 -30.34
N PRO A 15 -13.28 -17.12 -30.32
CA PRO A 15 -14.04 -18.25 -29.75
C PRO A 15 -14.48 -18.01 -28.30
N PRO A 16 -15.60 -18.62 -27.86
CA PRO A 16 -16.18 -18.40 -26.53
C PRO A 16 -15.22 -18.75 -25.37
N LYS A 17 -14.26 -19.65 -25.61
CA LYS A 17 -13.21 -19.97 -24.63
C LYS A 17 -12.25 -18.78 -24.43
N VAL A 18 -11.92 -18.05 -25.49
CA VAL A 18 -11.04 -16.88 -25.45
C VAL A 18 -11.76 -15.69 -24.82
N GLN A 19 -13.05 -15.50 -25.09
CA GLN A 19 -13.86 -14.49 -24.39
C GLN A 19 -13.82 -14.65 -22.87
N LYS A 20 -13.96 -15.90 -22.38
CA LYS A 20 -13.84 -16.21 -20.94
C LYS A 20 -12.45 -15.89 -20.39
N ILE A 21 -11.39 -16.15 -21.16
CA ILE A 21 -10.02 -15.81 -20.79
C ILE A 21 -9.86 -14.29 -20.70
N CYS A 22 -10.37 -13.54 -21.67
CA CYS A 22 -10.33 -12.08 -21.66
C CYS A 22 -11.09 -11.48 -20.48
N ALA A 23 -12.26 -12.04 -20.13
CA ALA A 23 -13.00 -11.64 -18.94
C ALA A 23 -12.19 -11.88 -17.66
N ALA A 24 -11.57 -13.06 -17.53
CA ALA A 24 -10.71 -13.36 -16.38
C ALA A 24 -9.50 -12.43 -16.29
N LEU A 25 -8.83 -12.16 -17.42
CA LEU A 25 -7.70 -11.24 -17.47
C LEU A 25 -8.10 -9.81 -17.08
N SER A 26 -9.27 -9.34 -17.52
CA SER A 26 -9.80 -8.04 -17.10
C SER A 26 -9.93 -7.96 -15.57
N THR A 27 -10.50 -8.99 -14.94
CA THR A 27 -10.62 -9.04 -13.47
C THR A 27 -9.26 -9.03 -12.78
N ILE A 28 -8.27 -9.77 -13.30
CA ILE A 28 -6.92 -9.79 -12.75
C ILE A 28 -6.28 -8.41 -12.81
N TYR A 29 -6.39 -7.69 -13.92
CA TYR A 29 -5.84 -6.34 -14.04
C TYR A 29 -6.50 -5.34 -13.07
N GLN A 30 -7.81 -5.46 -12.86
CA GLN A 30 -8.49 -4.63 -11.86
C GLN A 30 -7.97 -4.90 -10.45
N ILE A 31 -7.80 -6.18 -10.09
CA ILE A 31 -7.24 -6.57 -8.79
C ILE A 31 -5.81 -6.07 -8.65
N GLN A 32 -4.99 -6.20 -9.71
CA GLN A 32 -3.60 -5.71 -9.71
C GLN A 32 -3.57 -4.20 -9.39
N SER A 33 -4.37 -3.39 -10.06
CA SER A 33 -4.42 -1.94 -9.80
C SER A 33 -4.86 -1.60 -8.37
N ALA A 34 -5.83 -2.33 -7.83
CA ALA A 34 -6.29 -2.13 -6.45
C ALA A 34 -5.20 -2.54 -5.44
N MET A 35 -4.46 -3.61 -5.72
CA MET A 35 -3.37 -4.08 -4.88
C MET A 35 -2.15 -3.16 -4.92
N GLU A 36 -1.79 -2.62 -6.09
CA GLU A 36 -0.74 -1.61 -6.23
C GLU A 36 -1.05 -0.37 -5.40
N SER A 37 -2.29 0.13 -5.44
CA SER A 37 -2.73 1.25 -4.59
C SER A 37 -2.60 0.93 -3.10
N TYR A 38 -3.01 -0.27 -2.68
CA TYR A 38 -2.89 -0.69 -1.27
C TYR A 38 -1.43 -0.78 -0.81
N VAL A 39 -0.55 -1.33 -1.66
CA VAL A 39 0.87 -1.44 -1.36
C VAL A 39 1.51 -0.05 -1.26
N ASP A 40 1.21 0.86 -2.18
CA ASP A 40 1.74 2.22 -2.15
C ASP A 40 1.30 2.97 -0.88
N ASP A 41 0.02 2.89 -0.51
CA ASP A 41 -0.49 3.45 0.74
C ASP A 41 0.23 2.88 1.97
N LYS A 42 0.50 1.57 1.99
CA LYS A 42 1.20 0.91 3.10
C LYS A 42 2.68 1.24 3.17
N VAL A 43 3.35 1.35 2.03
CA VAL A 43 4.76 1.77 1.95
C VAL A 43 4.90 3.21 2.41
N LEU A 44 4.00 4.12 2.00
CA LEU A 44 3.98 5.49 2.50
C LEU A 44 3.69 5.57 4.01
N GLN A 45 2.83 4.68 4.53
CA GLN A 45 2.50 4.60 5.95
C GLN A 45 3.66 4.03 6.81
N GLU A 46 4.43 3.06 6.32
CA GLU A 46 5.60 2.54 7.05
C GLU A 46 6.83 3.47 6.98
N ASN A 47 7.03 4.18 5.86
CA ASN A 47 8.13 5.14 5.72
C ASN A 47 7.90 6.46 6.48
N ASN A 48 6.68 6.72 6.93
CA ASN A 48 6.38 7.73 7.93
C ASN A 48 6.20 7.06 9.29
N PRO A 49 7.22 7.02 10.16
CA PRO A 49 6.99 6.59 11.54
C PRO A 49 6.01 7.60 12.14
N LEU A 50 4.73 7.23 12.28
CA LEU A 50 3.72 8.02 12.98
C LEU A 50 4.34 8.50 14.31
N PRO A 51 4.60 9.81 14.50
CA PRO A 51 5.09 10.29 15.78
C PRO A 51 3.87 10.43 16.68
N GLY A 52 3.33 9.32 17.19
CA GLY A 52 2.05 9.42 17.88
C GLY A 52 1.40 8.12 18.31
N SER A 53 2.07 7.36 19.18
CA SER A 53 1.31 6.60 20.18
C SER A 53 2.11 6.50 21.48
N GLY A 54 1.98 7.53 22.31
CA GLY A 54 1.91 7.44 23.77
C GLY A 54 3.09 6.87 24.57
N VAL A 55 4.13 6.32 23.96
CA VAL A 55 5.29 5.80 24.70
C VAL A 55 6.23 6.96 24.98
N LYS A 56 6.08 7.58 26.15
CA LYS A 56 7.17 8.36 26.74
C LYS A 56 8.37 7.42 26.78
N ARG A 57 9.44 7.74 26.05
CA ARG A 57 10.71 7.03 26.16
C ARG A 57 11.08 7.00 27.64
N GLN A 58 10.99 5.82 28.24
CA GLN A 58 11.28 5.60 29.66
C GLN A 58 12.79 5.64 29.92
N ASP A 59 13.59 5.58 28.85
CA ASP A 59 15.06 5.49 28.89
C ASP A 59 15.76 6.85 28.73
N VAL A 60 15.09 7.94 29.09
CA VAL A 60 15.80 9.21 29.28
C VAL A 60 16.25 9.24 30.72
N ASP A 61 17.52 8.94 30.97
CA ASP A 61 18.16 9.12 32.27
C ASP A 61 17.98 10.58 32.71
N HIS A 62 16.93 10.83 33.49
CA HIS A 62 16.62 12.16 33.98
C HIS A 62 17.61 12.52 35.09
N VAL A 63 18.73 13.12 34.70
CA VAL A 63 19.68 13.71 35.65
C VAL A 63 19.20 15.11 36.01
N PHE A 64 18.66 15.29 37.21
CA PHE A 64 18.30 16.61 37.72
C PHE A 64 19.52 17.26 38.38
N LEU A 65 19.95 18.41 37.86
CA LEU A 65 20.92 19.27 38.52
C LEU A 65 20.29 19.83 39.80
N ARG A 66 20.67 19.29 40.95
CA ARG A 66 20.31 19.86 42.26
C ARG A 66 21.30 20.96 42.61
N PHE A 67 20.89 22.21 42.42
CA PHE A 67 21.63 23.33 42.98
C PHE A 67 21.48 23.34 44.50
N GLY A 68 22.57 23.05 45.21
CA GLY A 68 22.65 23.15 46.68
C GLY A 68 22.45 24.59 47.14
N ARG A 69 21.75 24.76 48.28
CA ARG A 69 21.51 26.06 48.91
C ARG A 69 22.85 26.74 49.20
N ARG A 70 23.08 27.94 48.64
CA ARG A 70 24.17 28.79 49.09
C ARG A 70 23.70 29.62 50.28
N ARG A 71 24.26 29.25 51.44
CA ARG A 71 24.21 29.89 52.77
C ARG A 71 22.86 29.81 53.50
#